data_AF-A0A0N8RA63-F1
#
_entry.id   AF-A0A0N8RA63-F1
#
_cell.length_a   1.000
_cell.length_b   1.000
_cell.length_c   1.000
_cell.angle_alpha   90.00
_cell.angle_beta   90.00
_cell.angle_gamma   90.00
#
_symmetry.space_group_name_H-M   'P 1'
#
loop_
_entity.id
_entity.type
_entity.pdbx_description
1 polymer ?
#
loop_
_entity_poly.entity_id
_entity_poly.type
_entity_poly.pdbx_seq_one_letter_code
_entity_poly.pdbx_strand_id
1 'polypeptide(L)'
;GHTAQPAGQRPTGLLGAKQPLFAFYQKEMPGRFPHLAAQADDQSVIFADDWISGIAIHTQKNVGHRKGKEITPEQNEAMGRVIQAFKAR
;
A
#
# COMPACT_ATOMS: atom_id res chain seq x y z
N GLY A 1 6.74 -4.45 -8.44
CA GLY A 1 6.14 -4.26 -7.10
C GLY A 1 6.86 -3.15 -6.37
N HIS A 2 6.28 -2.61 -5.29
CA HIS A 2 6.83 -1.43 -4.58
C HIS A 2 8.13 -1.69 -3.80
N THR A 3 8.50 -2.94 -3.56
CA THR A 3 9.75 -3.33 -2.88
C THR A 3 11.02 -2.91 -3.61
N ALA A 4 11.00 -2.87 -4.95
CA ALA A 4 12.14 -2.47 -5.78
C ALA A 4 12.37 -0.95 -5.87
N GLN A 5 11.43 -0.14 -5.36
CA GLN A 5 11.53 1.32 -5.38
C GLN A 5 12.26 1.83 -4.11
N PRO A 6 12.99 2.95 -4.17
CA PRO A 6 13.50 3.64 -2.98
C PRO A 6 12.34 4.07 -2.07
N ALA A 7 12.50 4.10 -0.73
CA ALA A 7 11.37 4.35 0.18
C ALA A 7 10.66 5.68 -0.09
N GLY A 8 11.41 6.74 -0.40
CA GLY A 8 10.85 8.05 -0.73
C GLY A 8 9.99 8.09 -2.00
N GLN A 9 10.04 7.05 -2.84
CA GLN A 9 9.24 6.93 -4.05
C GLN A 9 8.07 5.94 -3.91
N ARG A 10 7.97 5.26 -2.77
CA ARG A 10 6.90 4.30 -2.53
C ARG A 10 5.63 5.03 -2.12
N PRO A 11 4.46 4.53 -2.55
CA PRO A 11 3.19 5.03 -2.03
C PRO A 11 3.09 4.83 -0.52
N THR A 12 2.30 5.66 0.13
CA THR A 12 1.91 5.47 1.53
C THR A 12 0.89 4.35 1.66
N GLY A 13 1.05 3.48 2.67
CA GLY A 13 0.08 2.47 3.04
C GLY A 13 -1.28 3.07 3.41
N LEU A 14 -2.35 2.33 3.12
CA LEU A 14 -3.73 2.73 3.42
C LEU A 14 -4.18 2.28 4.82
N LEU A 15 -3.51 1.25 5.35
CA LEU A 15 -3.77 0.63 6.65
C LEU A 15 -2.62 0.85 7.64
N GLY A 16 -2.85 0.55 8.91
CA GLY A 16 -1.83 0.61 9.97
C GLY A 16 -1.20 2.00 10.16
N ALA A 17 0.12 2.03 10.30
CA ALA A 17 0.90 3.24 10.58
C ALA A 17 1.02 4.22 9.39
N LYS A 18 0.43 3.90 8.22
CA LYS A 18 0.43 4.75 7.02
C LYS A 18 1.83 5.28 6.67
N GLN A 19 2.82 4.41 6.71
CA GLN A 19 4.18 4.69 6.26
C GLN A 19 4.35 4.32 4.78
N PRO A 20 5.44 4.72 4.10
CA PRO A 20 5.73 4.20 2.77
C PRO A 20 5.72 2.67 2.78
N LEU A 21 5.11 2.04 1.76
CA LEU A 21 4.97 0.59 1.70
C LEU A 21 6.33 -0.11 1.90
N PHE A 22 6.35 -1.18 2.70
CA PHE A 22 7.53 -2.00 2.94
C PHE A 22 8.72 -1.22 3.54
N ALA A 23 8.46 -0.14 4.29
CA ALA A 23 9.49 0.70 4.91
C ALA A 23 10.41 -0.07 5.87
N PHE A 24 9.92 -1.15 6.48
CA PHE A 24 10.67 -2.03 7.38
C PHE A 24 11.97 -2.57 6.74
N TYR A 25 11.97 -2.90 5.44
CA TYR A 25 13.10 -3.58 4.79
C TYR A 25 14.34 -2.68 4.51
N GLN A 26 14.31 -1.39 4.87
CA GLN A 26 15.38 -0.43 4.52
C GLN A 26 16.28 0.03 5.67
N LYS A 27 16.15 -0.53 6.87
CA LYS A 27 17.04 -0.15 7.98
C LYS A 27 18.42 -0.81 7.83
N GLU A 28 19.28 -0.27 6.98
CA GLU A 28 20.72 -0.49 7.09
C GLU A 28 21.24 0.14 8.38
N MET A 29 22.15 -0.53 9.08
CA MET A 29 22.75 0.00 10.32
C MET A 29 24.28 0.00 10.22
N PRO A 30 24.91 1.16 9.99
CA PRO A 30 26.34 1.31 10.13
C PRO A 30 26.68 1.47 11.63
N GLY A 31 27.40 0.50 12.20
CA GLY A 31 28.23 0.68 13.40
C GLY A 31 27.55 0.82 14.78
N ARG A 32 26.22 0.74 14.90
CA ARG A 32 25.53 0.66 16.21
C ARG A 32 24.32 -0.28 16.17
N PHE A 33 24.14 -1.05 17.25
CA PHE A 33 22.94 -1.84 17.48
C PHE A 33 21.69 -0.95 17.53
N PRO A 34 20.54 -1.42 17.01
CA PRO A 34 19.30 -0.66 17.07
C PRO A 34 18.86 -0.48 18.51
N HIS A 35 18.33 0.72 18.80
CA HIS A 35 17.45 0.85 19.95
C HIS A 35 16.18 0.05 19.65
N LEU A 36 16.05 -1.11 20.27
CA LEU A 36 14.86 -1.94 20.15
C LEU A 36 13.71 -1.21 20.84
N ALA A 37 12.54 -1.20 20.20
CA ALA A 37 11.33 -0.76 20.88
C ALA A 37 11.07 -1.66 22.11
N ALA A 38 10.44 -1.10 23.13
CA ALA A 38 10.10 -1.84 24.35
C ALA A 38 9.17 -3.05 24.09
N GLN A 39 8.45 -3.02 22.96
CA GLN A 39 7.64 -4.11 22.46
C GLN A 39 8.06 -4.42 21.02
N ALA A 40 8.10 -5.71 20.69
CA ALA A 40 8.33 -6.13 19.31
C ALA A 40 7.12 -5.73 18.45
N ASP A 41 7.40 -5.06 17.33
CA ASP A 41 6.40 -4.81 16.30
C ASP A 41 5.93 -6.15 15.71
N ASP A 42 4.62 -6.29 15.49
CA ASP A 42 4.07 -7.44 14.76
C ASP A 42 4.32 -7.28 13.25
N GLN A 43 5.48 -7.74 12.81
CA GLN A 43 5.89 -7.66 11.41
C GLN A 43 4.96 -8.44 10.47
N SER A 44 4.21 -9.42 10.96
CA SER A 44 3.27 -10.19 10.14
C SER A 44 2.05 -9.34 9.76
N VAL A 45 1.52 -8.59 10.73
CA VAL A 45 0.41 -7.65 10.53
C VAL A 45 0.87 -6.49 9.63
N ILE A 46 2.05 -5.91 9.91
CA ILE A 46 2.61 -4.83 9.10
C ILE A 46 2.77 -5.26 7.63
N PHE A 47 3.32 -6.46 7.40
CA PHE A 47 3.46 -6.98 6.05
C PHE A 47 2.11 -7.18 5.34
N ALA A 48 1.11 -7.74 6.04
CA ALA A 48 -0.22 -7.95 5.48
C ALA A 48 -0.90 -6.62 5.11
N ASP A 49 -0.80 -5.62 5.98
CA ASP A 49 -1.32 -4.27 5.76
C ASP A 49 -0.69 -3.60 4.54
N ASP A 50 0.64 -3.69 4.42
CA ASP A 50 1.39 -3.16 3.29
C ASP A 50 1.03 -3.88 1.98
N TRP A 51 0.89 -5.20 2.02
CA TRP A 51 0.57 -6.00 0.84
C TRP A 51 -0.84 -5.70 0.32
N ILE A 52 -1.85 -5.66 1.21
CA ILE A 52 -3.23 -5.32 0.85
C ILE A 52 -3.30 -3.87 0.33
N SER A 53 -2.62 -2.93 0.99
CA SER A 53 -2.52 -1.54 0.53
C SER A 53 -1.92 -1.45 -0.87
N GLY A 54 -0.85 -2.19 -1.15
CA GLY A 54 -0.22 -2.24 -2.47
C GLY A 54 -1.16 -2.73 -3.56
N ILE A 55 -1.96 -3.77 -3.30
CA ILE A 55 -2.96 -4.28 -4.24
C ILE A 55 -4.06 -3.24 -4.50
N ALA A 56 -4.57 -2.61 -3.46
CA ALA A 56 -5.61 -1.58 -3.58
C ALA A 56 -5.11 -0.40 -4.42
N ILE A 57 -3.90 0.10 -4.15
CA ILE A 57 -3.28 1.20 -4.89
C ILE A 57 -3.04 0.82 -6.35
N HIS A 58 -2.54 -0.40 -6.61
CA HIS A 58 -2.33 -0.87 -7.98
C HIS A 58 -3.65 -0.96 -8.76
N THR A 59 -4.69 -1.50 -8.11
CA THR A 59 -6.04 -1.59 -8.68
C THR A 59 -6.59 -0.20 -9.01
N GLN A 60 -6.54 0.74 -8.05
CA GLN A 60 -7.02 2.11 -8.24
C GLN A 60 -6.29 2.86 -9.37
N LYS A 61 -4.98 2.64 -9.53
CA LYS A 61 -4.21 3.25 -10.63
C LYS A 61 -4.50 2.63 -11.99
N ASN A 62 -4.87 1.35 -12.03
CA ASN A 62 -5.20 0.64 -13.27
C ASN A 62 -6.66 0.82 -13.70
N VAL A 63 -7.52 1.19 -12.75
CA VAL A 63 -8.88 1.64 -12.99
C VAL A 63 -8.83 2.85 -13.93
N GLY A 64 -9.20 2.63 -15.20
CA GLY A 64 -9.19 3.62 -16.29
C GLY A 64 -8.02 3.52 -17.28
N HIS A 65 -6.94 2.80 -16.95
CA HIS A 65 -5.74 2.68 -17.79
C HIS A 65 -5.68 1.38 -18.62
N ARG A 66 -6.84 0.82 -18.98
CA ARG A 66 -6.89 -0.29 -19.93
C ARG A 66 -6.77 0.27 -21.34
N LYS A 67 -5.54 0.27 -21.88
CA LYS A 67 -5.18 0.43 -23.30
C LYS A 67 -6.40 0.43 -24.26
N GLY A 68 -7.02 1.60 -24.47
CA GLY A 68 -8.05 1.82 -25.48
C GLY A 68 -9.46 1.28 -25.22
N LYS A 69 -9.83 0.88 -23.99
CA LYS A 69 -11.26 0.66 -23.65
C LYS A 69 -11.66 1.67 -22.59
N GLU A 70 -12.40 2.69 -23.02
CA GLU A 70 -13.12 3.57 -22.10
C GLU A 70 -13.95 2.71 -21.14
N ILE A 71 -13.88 3.04 -19.86
CA ILE A 71 -14.75 2.43 -18.85
C ILE A 71 -16.17 2.85 -19.21
N THR A 72 -17.02 1.87 -19.48
CA THR A 72 -18.45 2.13 -19.70
C THR A 72 -19.06 2.80 -18.46
N PRO A 73 -20.07 3.66 -18.60
CA PRO A 73 -20.72 4.33 -17.48
C PRO A 73 -21.10 3.36 -16.35
N GLU A 74 -21.58 2.17 -16.70
CA GLU A 74 -22.00 1.12 -15.76
C GLU A 74 -20.82 0.52 -14.98
N GLN A 75 -19.67 0.36 -15.65
CA GLN A 75 -18.44 -0.07 -14.98
C GLN A 75 -17.91 1.00 -14.04
N ASN A 76 -18.03 2.28 -14.40
CA ASN A 76 -17.65 3.39 -13.54
C ASN A 76 -18.51 3.44 -12.26
N GLU A 77 -19.81 3.23 -12.44
CA GLU A 77 -20.77 3.19 -11.34
C GLU A 77 -20.52 2.01 -10.38
N ALA A 78 -20.28 0.82 -10.92
CA ALA A 78 -19.96 -0.37 -10.12
C ALA A 78 -18.69 -0.19 -9.30
N MET A 79 -17.70 0.46 -9.88
CA MET A 79 -16.43 0.78 -9.23
C MET A 79 -16.59 1.86 -8.14
N GLY A 80 -17.43 2.86 -8.38
CA GLY A 80 -17.81 3.86 -7.38
C GLY A 80 -18.44 3.21 -6.14
N ARG A 81 -19.32 2.22 -6.34
CA ARG A 81 -19.93 1.44 -5.23
C ARG A 81 -18.90 0.67 -4.42
N VAL A 82 -17.93 0.02 -5.08
CA VAL A 82 -16.85 -0.71 -4.41
C VAL A 82 -15.97 0.25 -3.59
N ILE A 83 -15.60 1.40 -4.15
CA ILE A 83 -14.79 2.41 -3.45
C ILE A 83 -15.54 2.98 -2.23
N GLN A 84 -16.84 3.24 -2.35
CA GLN A 84 -17.65 3.68 -1.21
C GLN A 84 -17.69 2.64 -0.09
N ALA A 85 -17.82 1.35 -0.43
CA ALA A 85 -17.81 0.27 0.57
C ALA A 85 -16.48 0.20 1.35
N PHE A 86 -15.35 0.50 0.70
CA PHE A 86 -14.05 0.57 1.37
C PHE A 86 -13.83 1.83 2.21
N LYS A 87 -14.46 2.96 1.87
CA LYS A 87 -14.37 4.23 2.63
C LYS A 87 -15.29 4.28 3.87
N ALA A 88 -16.32 3.44 3.90
CA ALA A 88 -17.28 3.39 5.00
C ALA A 88 -16.84 2.49 6.18
N ARG A 89 -15.63 1.95 6.13
CA ARG A 89 -14.94 1.22 7.21
C ARG A 89 -13.68 1.96 7.61
#